data_AF-A0A820LB79-F1
#
_entry.id   AF-A0A820LB79-F1
#
_cell.length_a   1.000
_cell.length_b   1.000
_cell.length_c   1.000
_cell.angle_alpha   90.00
_cell.angle_beta   90.00
_cell.angle_gamma   90.00
#
_symmetry.space_group_name_H-M   'P 1'
#
loop_
_entity.id
_entity.type
_entity.pdbx_description
1 polymer ?
#
loop_
_entity_poly.entity_id
_entity_poly.type
_entity_poly.pdbx_seq_one_letter_code
_entity_poly.pdbx_strand_id
1 'polypeptide(L)'
;VAADVGDSYDTTCVCAETSPNGAFCSAFKCQSNQVTHCFSSDSTVEIKSTKEYKSMNELKIGDEILVNINKDGQRVYEPIYSFIHANSNGTYEYLKILIENNLQRSLIISSNHLIYRYNEINPIFAGHLKIGDQLQVISNDGSSIQAGSIINIKLIKSQGYYAPLTPCGKLIVDGIIVSNYATVAHHQL
;
A
#
# COMPACT_ATOMS: atom_id res chain seq x y z
N VAL A 1 15.23 3.17 26.08
CA VAL A 1 15.75 2.63 24.81
C VAL A 1 14.59 2.68 23.83
N ALA A 2 14.58 3.66 22.93
CA ALA A 2 13.49 3.80 21.98
C ALA A 2 13.56 2.65 20.97
N ALA A 3 12.42 2.04 20.66
CA ALA A 3 12.32 1.14 19.51
C ALA A 3 12.52 1.99 18.25
N ASP A 4 13.45 1.58 17.40
CA ASP A 4 13.57 2.16 16.06
C ASP A 4 12.47 1.58 15.18
N VAL A 5 11.88 2.41 14.31
CA VAL A 5 10.82 1.98 13.40
C VAL A 5 11.52 1.20 12.29
N GLY A 6 11.47 -0.14 12.35
CA GLY A 6 12.15 -1.00 11.39
C GLY A 6 11.67 -0.81 9.94
N ASP A 7 12.42 -1.39 8.99
CA ASP A 7 12.19 -1.29 7.53
C ASP A 7 10.85 -1.89 7.05
N SER A 8 10.09 -2.52 7.95
CA SER A 8 8.75 -3.08 7.73
C SER A 8 7.90 -2.97 9.00
N TYR A 9 6.56 -3.04 8.85
CA TYR A 9 5.62 -3.04 9.96
C TYR A 9 5.86 -4.20 10.95
N ASP A 10 6.24 -5.38 10.46
CA ASP A 10 6.49 -6.56 11.30
C ASP A 10 7.96 -6.66 11.79
N THR A 11 8.78 -5.63 11.58
CA THR A 11 10.17 -5.63 12.05
C THR A 11 10.25 -5.06 13.46
N THR A 12 10.66 -5.89 14.40
CA THR A 12 10.98 -5.46 15.77
C THR A 12 12.49 -5.54 15.99
N CYS A 13 13.10 -4.40 16.31
CA CYS A 13 14.51 -4.32 16.67
C CYS A 13 14.66 -4.07 18.17
N VAL A 14 15.48 -4.89 18.83
CA VAL A 14 15.86 -4.70 20.23
C VAL A 14 17.34 -4.41 20.32
N CYS A 15 17.73 -3.56 21.28
CA CYS A 15 19.13 -3.30 21.53
C CYS A 15 19.81 -4.57 22.05
N ALA A 16 20.77 -5.08 21.30
CA ALA A 16 21.53 -6.27 21.64
C ALA A 16 22.79 -5.90 22.45
N GLU A 17 23.41 -4.77 22.12
CA GLU A 17 24.61 -4.28 22.78
C GLU A 17 24.52 -2.78 23.02
N THR A 18 24.95 -2.33 24.19
CA THR A 18 25.06 -0.91 24.53
C THR A 18 26.51 -0.45 24.48
N SER A 19 26.71 0.85 24.25
CA SER A 19 28.01 1.48 24.36
C SER A 19 28.65 1.21 25.74
N PRO A 20 29.99 1.28 25.88
CA PRO A 20 30.69 1.00 27.15
C PRO A 20 30.21 1.84 28.34
N ASN A 21 29.65 3.02 28.08
CA ASN A 21 29.07 3.93 29.08
C ASN A 21 27.54 3.82 29.19
N GLY A 22 26.90 2.88 28.48
CA GLY A 22 25.45 2.65 28.50
C GLY A 22 24.60 3.76 27.89
N ALA A 23 25.22 4.78 27.27
CA ALA A 23 24.54 5.98 26.80
C ALA A 23 23.73 5.76 25.51
N PHE A 24 24.14 4.81 24.66
CA PHE A 24 23.45 4.51 23.41
C PHE A 24 23.53 3.02 23.05
N CYS A 25 22.66 2.58 22.16
CA CYS A 25 22.73 1.23 21.61
C CYS A 25 23.82 1.15 20.55
N SER A 26 24.79 0.25 20.71
CA SER A 26 25.88 0.03 19.75
C SER A 26 25.55 -1.04 18.71
N ALA A 27 24.64 -1.97 19.01
CA ALA A 27 24.17 -2.97 18.06
C ALA A 27 22.71 -3.37 18.33
N PHE A 28 21.93 -3.50 17.26
CA PHE A 28 20.55 -3.97 17.31
C PHE A 28 20.43 -5.40 16.78
N LYS A 29 19.55 -6.20 17.41
CA LYS A 29 19.08 -7.47 16.87
C LYS A 29 17.64 -7.29 16.42
N CYS A 30 17.42 -7.41 15.12
CA CYS A 30 16.11 -7.27 14.52
C CYS A 30 15.54 -8.65 14.16
N GLN A 31 14.26 -8.84 14.47
CA GLN A 31 13.46 -9.97 13.97
C GLN A 31 12.44 -9.41 13.00
N SER A 32 12.35 -10.02 11.82
CA SER A 32 11.40 -9.65 10.79
C SER A 32 10.81 -10.92 10.19
N ASN A 33 9.50 -11.06 10.28
CA ASN A 33 8.78 -12.02 9.44
C ASN A 33 8.56 -11.35 8.08
N GLN A 34 9.60 -11.34 7.25
CA GLN A 34 9.62 -10.76 5.90
C GLN A 34 8.66 -11.52 4.98
N VAL A 35 7.36 -11.29 5.11
CA VAL A 35 6.37 -11.75 4.14
C VAL A 35 5.55 -10.56 3.69
N THR A 36 6.04 -9.89 2.65
CA THR A 36 5.42 -8.69 2.09
C THR A 36 4.41 -9.11 1.02
N HIS A 37 3.13 -9.10 1.39
CA HIS A 37 2.04 -9.42 0.48
C HIS A 37 1.35 -8.13 0.01
N CYS A 38 1.70 -7.54 -1.13
CA CYS A 38 1.21 -6.21 -1.49
C CYS A 38 -0.34 -6.12 -1.63
N PHE A 39 -0.89 -6.51 -2.77
CA PHE A 39 -2.33 -6.54 -3.01
C PHE A 39 -2.81 -7.97 -3.28
N SER A 40 -4.05 -8.28 -2.93
CA SER A 40 -4.63 -9.59 -3.23
C SER A 40 -4.96 -9.73 -4.72
N SER A 41 -5.17 -10.95 -5.19
CA SER A 41 -5.50 -11.23 -6.61
C SER A 41 -6.75 -10.48 -7.09
N ASP A 42 -7.74 -10.33 -6.19
CA ASP A 42 -9.06 -9.76 -6.47
C ASP A 42 -9.12 -8.22 -6.33
N SER A 43 -8.06 -7.58 -5.80
CA SER A 43 -7.96 -6.12 -5.84
C SER A 43 -7.98 -5.62 -7.28
N THR A 44 -8.50 -4.42 -7.47
CA THR A 44 -8.79 -3.89 -8.81
C THR A 44 -8.12 -2.56 -9.08
N VAL A 45 -7.77 -2.34 -10.34
CA VAL A 45 -7.28 -1.06 -10.89
C VAL A 45 -8.05 -0.71 -12.15
N GLU A 46 -8.19 0.58 -12.46
CA GLU A 46 -8.83 1.01 -13.69
C GLU A 46 -7.86 1.04 -14.87
N ILE A 47 -8.28 0.49 -16.01
CA ILE A 47 -7.49 0.44 -17.25
C ILE A 47 -7.83 1.60 -18.17
N LYS A 48 -6.82 2.27 -18.73
CA LYS A 48 -6.99 3.46 -19.58
C LYS A 48 -7.83 3.19 -20.83
N SER A 49 -7.61 2.05 -21.50
CA SER A 49 -8.20 1.74 -22.81
C SER A 49 -9.68 1.41 -22.74
N THR A 50 -10.12 0.69 -21.70
CA THR A 50 -11.52 0.27 -21.52
C THR A 50 -12.28 1.16 -20.54
N LYS A 51 -11.58 1.88 -19.65
CA LYS A 51 -12.15 2.53 -18.45
C LYS A 51 -12.84 1.55 -17.50
N GLU A 52 -12.55 0.27 -17.64
CA GLU A 52 -13.07 -0.79 -16.77
C GLU A 52 -12.04 -1.15 -15.70
N TYR A 53 -12.54 -1.79 -14.64
CA TYR A 53 -11.70 -2.33 -13.58
C TYR A 53 -11.19 -3.71 -13.97
N LYS A 54 -9.89 -3.92 -13.79
CA LYS A 54 -9.21 -5.19 -14.00
C LYS A 54 -8.62 -5.66 -12.69
N SER A 55 -8.70 -6.97 -12.45
CA SER A 55 -8.16 -7.59 -11.24
C SER A 55 -6.64 -7.72 -11.31
N MET A 56 -5.97 -7.70 -10.15
CA MET A 56 -4.50 -7.71 -10.06
C MET A 56 -3.87 -8.92 -10.77
N ASN A 57 -4.50 -10.09 -10.70
CA ASN A 57 -4.01 -11.32 -11.34
C ASN A 57 -4.14 -11.34 -12.88
N GLU A 58 -4.90 -10.41 -13.46
CA GLU A 58 -5.07 -10.26 -14.90
C GLU A 58 -4.20 -9.15 -15.51
N LEU A 59 -3.51 -8.38 -14.66
CA LEU A 59 -2.65 -7.29 -15.10
C LEU A 59 -1.42 -7.80 -15.83
N LYS A 60 -1.00 -7.04 -16.83
CA LYS A 60 0.19 -7.31 -17.65
C LYS A 60 1.09 -6.10 -17.70
N ILE A 61 2.39 -6.34 -17.87
CA ILE A 61 3.34 -5.28 -18.22
C ILE A 61 2.83 -4.61 -19.51
N GLY A 62 2.81 -3.27 -19.49
CA GLY A 62 2.28 -2.43 -20.56
C GLY A 62 0.81 -2.01 -20.38
N ASP A 63 0.04 -2.64 -19.47
CA ASP A 63 -1.30 -2.14 -19.13
C ASP A 63 -1.17 -0.71 -18.55
N GLU A 64 -1.86 0.26 -19.15
CA GLU A 64 -1.90 1.64 -18.63
C GLU A 64 -2.99 1.74 -17.56
N ILE A 65 -2.60 1.96 -16.31
CA ILE A 65 -3.49 1.98 -15.15
C ILE A 65 -3.64 3.38 -14.57
N LEU A 66 -4.77 3.65 -13.92
CA LEU A 66 -5.03 4.92 -13.26
C LEU A 66 -4.12 5.08 -12.04
N VAL A 67 -3.38 6.20 -12.00
CA VAL A 67 -2.45 6.52 -10.90
C VAL A 67 -2.84 7.79 -10.14
N ASN A 68 -3.60 8.69 -10.77
CA ASN A 68 -4.04 9.94 -10.16
C ASN A 68 -5.22 10.58 -10.90
N ILE A 69 -5.84 11.59 -10.29
CA ILE A 69 -6.74 12.55 -10.95
C ILE A 69 -6.18 13.95 -10.68
N ASN A 70 -5.93 14.72 -11.74
CA ASN A 70 -5.35 16.06 -11.60
C ASN A 70 -6.40 17.10 -11.16
N LYS A 71 -5.95 18.34 -10.92
CA LYS A 71 -6.83 19.43 -10.44
C LYS A 71 -7.92 19.83 -11.43
N ASP A 72 -7.74 19.53 -12.71
CA ASP A 72 -8.71 19.78 -13.78
C ASP A 72 -9.70 18.61 -13.93
N GLY A 73 -9.63 17.61 -13.04
CA GLY A 73 -10.44 16.39 -13.07
C GLY A 73 -10.04 15.38 -14.15
N GLN A 74 -8.88 15.57 -14.78
CA GLN A 74 -8.38 14.63 -15.77
C GLN A 74 -7.70 13.46 -15.08
N ARG A 75 -8.06 12.27 -15.53
CA ARG A 75 -7.47 11.00 -15.09
C ARG A 75 -6.08 10.82 -15.69
N VAL A 76 -5.11 10.55 -14.83
CA VAL A 76 -3.70 10.34 -15.18
C VAL A 76 -3.40 8.84 -15.14
N TYR A 77 -2.85 8.33 -16.24
CA TYR A 77 -2.55 6.91 -16.41
C TYR A 77 -1.07 6.71 -16.69
N GLU A 78 -0.54 5.59 -16.23
CA GLU A 78 0.83 5.18 -16.51
C GLU A 78 0.92 3.67 -16.78
N PRO A 79 1.88 3.22 -17.60
CA PRO A 79 2.06 1.80 -17.86
C PRO A 79 2.65 1.10 -16.65
N ILE A 80 2.19 -0.13 -16.41
CA ILE A 80 2.91 -1.07 -15.55
C ILE A 80 4.20 -1.46 -16.28
N TYR A 81 5.36 -1.15 -15.71
CA TYR A 81 6.64 -1.50 -16.32
C TYR A 81 7.26 -2.79 -15.76
N SER A 82 6.89 -3.18 -14.55
CA SER A 82 7.37 -4.41 -13.89
C SER A 82 6.48 -4.77 -12.69
N PHE A 83 6.75 -5.91 -12.05
CA PHE A 83 6.15 -6.33 -10.78
C PHE A 83 7.28 -6.66 -9.79
N ILE A 84 7.24 -6.10 -8.57
CA ILE A 84 8.16 -6.54 -7.50
C ILE A 84 7.79 -7.97 -7.08
N HIS A 85 6.48 -8.20 -6.96
CA HIS A 85 5.91 -9.46 -6.51
C HIS A 85 4.71 -9.81 -7.40
N ALA A 86 4.65 -11.06 -7.83
CA ALA A 86 3.50 -11.61 -8.55
C ALA A 86 3.43 -13.12 -8.31
N ASN A 87 2.44 -13.56 -7.52
CA ASN A 87 2.20 -14.97 -7.26
C ASN A 87 0.69 -15.20 -7.15
N SER A 88 0.15 -16.07 -8.00
CA SER A 88 -1.28 -16.42 -7.99
C SER A 88 -1.62 -17.52 -6.96
N ASN A 89 -0.62 -18.23 -6.44
CA ASN A 89 -0.81 -19.39 -5.60
C ASN A 89 -0.75 -19.01 -4.12
N GLY A 90 -1.43 -19.81 -3.30
CA GLY A 90 -1.43 -19.64 -1.85
C GLY A 90 -2.49 -18.67 -1.34
N THR A 91 -2.57 -18.59 -0.03
CA THR A 91 -3.54 -17.74 0.68
C THR A 91 -2.81 -17.02 1.80
N TYR A 92 -2.99 -15.70 1.84
CA TYR A 92 -2.22 -14.80 2.68
C TYR A 92 -3.14 -13.90 3.48
N GLU A 93 -2.62 -13.35 4.57
CA GLU A 93 -3.37 -12.45 5.44
C GLU A 93 -3.30 -11.00 4.93
N TYR A 94 -4.46 -10.35 4.93
CA TYR A 94 -4.64 -8.98 4.43
C TYR A 94 -5.50 -8.16 5.39
N LEU A 95 -5.26 -6.87 5.41
CA LEU A 95 -6.19 -5.88 5.94
C LEU A 95 -7.28 -5.63 4.88
N LYS A 96 -8.54 -5.82 5.26
CA LYS A 96 -9.70 -5.34 4.51
C LYS A 96 -10.19 -4.05 5.16
N ILE A 97 -9.98 -2.95 4.46
CA ILE A 97 -10.27 -1.59 4.95
C ILE A 97 -11.51 -1.06 4.24
N LEU A 98 -12.54 -0.72 5.03
CA LEU A 98 -13.77 -0.11 4.55
C LEU A 98 -13.74 1.39 4.79
N ILE A 99 -14.12 2.15 3.75
CA ILE A 99 -14.11 3.60 3.77
C ILE A 99 -15.52 4.13 3.53
N GLU A 100 -15.94 5.09 4.35
CA GLU A 100 -17.31 5.66 4.36
C GLU A 100 -17.83 6.09 2.99
N ASN A 101 -16.99 6.76 2.19
CA ASN A 101 -17.35 7.28 0.87
C ASN A 101 -16.95 6.35 -0.29
N ASN A 102 -16.66 5.08 -0.02
CA ASN A 102 -16.31 4.06 -1.02
C ASN A 102 -16.87 2.68 -0.63
N LEU A 103 -18.10 2.62 -0.13
CA LEU A 103 -18.69 1.40 0.45
C LEU A 103 -18.81 0.23 -0.54
N GLN A 104 -18.78 0.49 -1.84
CA GLN A 104 -18.84 -0.54 -2.88
C GLN A 104 -17.51 -1.26 -3.08
N ARG A 105 -16.40 -0.70 -2.58
CA ARG A 105 -15.06 -1.30 -2.64
C ARG A 105 -14.45 -1.36 -1.24
N SER A 106 -13.48 -2.24 -1.06
CA SER A 106 -12.69 -2.26 0.17
C SER A 106 -11.26 -2.46 -0.25
N LEU A 107 -10.34 -1.69 0.32
CA LEU A 107 -8.93 -1.89 0.05
C LEU A 107 -8.48 -3.18 0.70
N ILE A 108 -7.90 -4.08 -0.09
CA ILE A 108 -7.29 -5.33 0.37
C ILE A 108 -5.77 -5.20 0.23
N ILE A 109 -5.08 -5.11 1.35
CA ILE A 109 -3.67 -4.70 1.38
C ILE A 109 -2.94 -5.33 2.57
N SER A 110 -1.66 -5.73 2.44
CA SER A 110 -0.91 -6.17 3.64
C SER A 110 -0.58 -5.02 4.56
N SER A 111 -0.32 -5.36 5.82
CA SER A 111 0.16 -4.45 6.84
C SER A 111 1.47 -3.73 6.47
N ASN A 112 2.33 -4.35 5.66
CA ASN A 112 3.61 -3.78 5.25
C ASN A 112 3.49 -2.82 4.04
N HIS A 113 2.36 -2.77 3.35
CA HIS A 113 2.25 -1.90 2.17
C HIS A 113 2.19 -0.42 2.55
N LEU A 114 2.83 0.45 1.76
CA LEU A 114 2.86 1.88 2.00
C LEU A 114 1.64 2.59 1.41
N ILE A 115 0.97 3.40 2.24
CA ILE A 115 -0.25 4.13 1.90
C ILE A 115 -0.19 5.57 2.37
N TYR A 116 -0.82 6.47 1.62
CA TYR A 116 -0.90 7.89 1.94
C TYR A 116 -2.17 8.21 2.71
N ARG A 117 -2.03 8.80 3.90
CA ARG A 117 -3.15 9.49 4.54
C ARG A 117 -3.54 10.73 3.73
N TYR A 118 -4.76 11.20 3.96
CA TYR A 118 -5.25 12.43 3.35
C TYR A 118 -4.39 13.62 3.82
N ASN A 119 -3.98 14.47 2.88
CA ASN A 119 -3.07 15.62 3.11
C ASN A 119 -1.67 15.28 3.65
N GLU A 120 -1.27 14.02 3.69
CA GLU A 120 0.09 13.61 4.06
C GLU A 120 0.90 13.24 2.82
N ILE A 121 2.15 13.73 2.76
CA ILE A 121 3.10 13.43 1.67
C ILE A 121 3.82 12.12 1.94
N ASN A 122 4.17 11.87 3.20
CA ASN A 122 4.91 10.68 3.59
C ASN A 122 3.95 9.51 3.74
N PRO A 123 4.21 8.38 3.07
CA PRO A 123 3.38 7.21 3.27
C PRO A 123 3.68 6.56 4.62
N ILE A 124 2.71 5.82 5.13
CA ILE A 124 2.84 4.97 6.31
C ILE A 124 2.55 3.52 5.95
N PHE A 125 3.01 2.60 6.78
CA PHE A 125 2.57 1.20 6.68
C PHE A 125 1.07 1.09 6.93
N ALA A 126 0.35 0.32 6.10
CA ALA A 126 -1.07 0.11 6.24
C ALA A 126 -1.45 -0.52 7.60
N GLY A 127 -0.55 -1.29 8.22
CA GLY A 127 -0.71 -1.83 9.56
C GLY A 127 -0.82 -0.78 10.67
N HIS A 128 -0.37 0.46 10.40
CA HIS A 128 -0.52 1.59 11.34
C HIS A 128 -1.84 2.36 11.16
N LEU A 129 -2.67 2.00 10.18
CA LEU A 129 -3.96 2.63 9.99
C LEU A 129 -4.92 2.32 11.14
N LYS A 130 -5.73 3.31 11.49
CA LYS A 130 -6.75 3.21 12.53
C LYS A 130 -8.11 3.64 11.98
N ILE A 131 -9.18 3.15 12.59
CA ILE A 131 -10.52 3.67 12.35
C ILE A 131 -10.52 5.17 12.65
N GLY A 132 -11.09 5.96 11.75
CA GLY A 132 -11.06 7.42 11.79
C GLY A 132 -9.92 8.07 11.00
N ASP A 133 -8.86 7.34 10.64
CA ASP A 133 -7.87 7.86 9.70
C ASP A 133 -8.53 8.16 8.34
N GLN A 134 -8.07 9.19 7.67
CA GLN A 134 -8.57 9.59 6.36
C GLN A 134 -7.57 9.20 5.27
N LEU A 135 -8.07 8.62 4.19
CA LEU A 135 -7.29 8.22 3.01
C LEU A 135 -7.67 9.07 1.80
N GLN A 136 -6.82 9.03 0.76
CA GLN A 136 -7.06 9.68 -0.52
C GLN A 136 -7.89 8.76 -1.43
N VAL A 137 -9.14 9.13 -1.68
CA VAL A 137 -10.14 8.29 -2.36
C VAL A 137 -10.70 9.01 -3.57
N ILE A 138 -10.95 8.28 -4.66
CA ILE A 138 -11.68 8.82 -5.80
C ILE A 138 -13.09 9.23 -5.38
N SER A 139 -13.53 10.42 -5.79
CA SER A 139 -14.88 10.91 -5.56
C SER A 139 -15.94 10.06 -6.27
N ASN A 140 -17.19 10.08 -5.79
CA ASN A 140 -18.26 9.25 -6.35
C ASN A 140 -18.55 9.55 -7.84
N ASP A 141 -18.35 10.79 -8.27
CA ASP A 141 -18.45 11.21 -9.67
C ASP A 141 -17.18 10.91 -10.50
N GLY A 142 -16.12 10.41 -9.84
CA GLY A 142 -14.88 10.02 -10.46
C GLY A 142 -14.04 11.19 -10.99
N SER A 143 -14.32 12.41 -10.55
CA SER A 143 -13.71 13.65 -11.06
C SER A 143 -12.58 14.21 -10.18
N SER A 144 -12.42 13.72 -8.96
CA SER A 144 -11.46 14.27 -8.01
C SER A 144 -10.99 13.24 -6.98
N ILE A 145 -9.97 13.63 -6.21
CA ILE A 145 -9.50 12.90 -5.04
C ILE A 145 -9.96 13.65 -3.79
N GLN A 146 -10.63 12.95 -2.88
CA GLN A 146 -11.18 13.50 -1.65
C GLN A 146 -10.75 12.68 -0.43
N ALA A 147 -11.04 13.20 0.76
CA ALA A 147 -10.87 12.47 1.99
C ALA A 147 -11.94 11.37 2.14
N GLY A 148 -11.51 10.16 2.49
CA GLY A 148 -12.40 9.08 2.90
C GLY A 148 -12.00 8.54 4.26
N SER A 149 -12.92 8.60 5.23
CA SER A 149 -12.69 8.11 6.60
C SER A 149 -12.79 6.59 6.67
N ILE A 150 -11.80 5.95 7.30
CA ILE A 150 -11.83 4.51 7.59
C ILE A 150 -12.89 4.24 8.66
N ILE A 151 -13.87 3.39 8.34
CA ILE A 151 -14.94 3.01 9.26
C ILE A 151 -14.80 1.58 9.78
N ASN A 152 -14.00 0.75 9.10
CA ASN A 152 -13.72 -0.61 9.55
C ASN A 152 -12.37 -1.10 9.02
N ILE A 153 -11.65 -1.85 9.85
CA ILE A 153 -10.46 -2.61 9.47
C ILE A 153 -10.65 -4.01 10.02
N LYS A 154 -10.49 -5.02 9.17
CA LYS A 154 -10.51 -6.43 9.60
C LYS A 154 -9.44 -7.24 8.91
N LEU A 155 -8.92 -8.24 9.60
CA LEU A 155 -8.02 -9.22 9.02
C LEU A 155 -8.84 -10.23 8.20
N ILE A 156 -8.40 -10.50 6.97
CA ILE A 156 -8.97 -11.52 6.10
C ILE A 156 -7.86 -12.38 5.50
N LYS A 157 -8.26 -13.49 4.88
CA LYS A 157 -7.38 -14.28 4.03
C LYS A 157 -7.82 -14.16 2.58
N SER A 158 -6.91 -13.87 1.67
CA SER A 158 -7.17 -13.80 0.22
C SER A 158 -6.06 -14.48 -0.58
N GLN A 159 -6.35 -14.82 -1.84
CA GLN A 159 -5.45 -15.55 -2.71
C GLN A 159 -4.41 -14.67 -3.38
N GLY A 160 -3.21 -15.21 -3.55
CA GLY A 160 -2.11 -14.61 -4.30
C GLY A 160 -1.63 -13.27 -3.74
N TYR A 161 -0.55 -12.73 -4.29
CA TYR A 161 -0.08 -11.37 -4.00
C TYR A 161 0.55 -10.72 -5.24
N TYR A 162 0.28 -9.42 -5.42
CA TYR A 162 0.73 -8.65 -6.59
C TYR A 162 1.21 -7.27 -6.18
N ALA A 163 2.31 -6.81 -6.78
CA ALA A 163 2.94 -5.51 -6.53
C ALA A 163 3.37 -4.88 -7.87
N PRO A 164 2.43 -4.33 -8.65
CA PRO A 164 2.75 -3.68 -9.92
C PRO A 164 3.53 -2.38 -9.68
N LEU A 165 4.43 -2.06 -10.63
CA LEU A 165 5.23 -0.85 -10.60
C LEU A 165 4.82 0.13 -11.71
N THR A 166 4.56 1.35 -11.29
CA THR A 166 4.30 2.52 -12.14
C THR A 166 5.44 3.54 -11.98
N PRO A 167 5.80 4.30 -13.03
CA PRO A 167 6.86 5.31 -12.99
C PRO A 167 6.74 6.34 -11.86
N CYS A 168 5.54 6.84 -11.55
CA CYS A 168 5.35 7.85 -10.50
C CYS A 168 5.38 7.30 -9.07
N GLY A 169 5.46 5.98 -8.89
CA GLY A 169 5.46 5.36 -7.57
C GLY A 169 4.09 5.23 -6.91
N LYS A 170 3.00 5.44 -7.67
CA LYS A 170 1.62 5.43 -7.17
C LYS A 170 0.68 4.62 -8.04
N LEU A 171 -0.35 4.07 -7.42
CA LEU A 171 -1.47 3.39 -8.08
C LEU A 171 -2.77 3.81 -7.41
N ILE A 172 -3.89 3.71 -8.13
CA ILE A 172 -5.21 3.69 -7.51
C ILE A 172 -5.73 2.25 -7.49
N VAL A 173 -5.77 1.68 -6.29
CA VAL A 173 -6.28 0.32 -6.03
C VAL A 173 -7.58 0.41 -5.27
N ASP A 174 -8.61 -0.27 -5.75
CA ASP A 174 -9.93 -0.31 -5.15
C ASP A 174 -10.52 1.11 -4.90
N GLY A 175 -10.12 2.08 -5.73
CA GLY A 175 -10.53 3.49 -5.65
C GLY A 175 -9.70 4.36 -4.71
N ILE A 176 -8.59 3.87 -4.16
CA ILE A 176 -7.76 4.56 -3.16
C ILE A 176 -6.32 4.70 -3.66
N ILE A 177 -5.72 5.88 -3.45
CA ILE A 177 -4.32 6.13 -3.79
C ILE A 177 -3.40 5.40 -2.81
N VAL A 178 -2.51 4.58 -3.35
CA VAL A 178 -1.52 3.80 -2.62
C VAL A 178 -0.15 3.94 -3.28
N SER A 179 0.92 3.67 -2.53
CA SER A 179 2.27 3.56 -3.12
C SER A 179 2.39 2.25 -3.90
N ASN A 180 3.37 2.15 -4.81
CA ASN A 180 3.80 0.89 -5.39
C ASN A 180 4.77 0.09 -4.48
N TYR A 181 5.23 0.67 -3.35
CA TYR A 181 6.20 0.05 -2.44
C TYR A 181 5.56 -0.52 -1.16
N ALA A 182 6.19 -1.57 -0.61
CA ALA A 182 5.74 -2.26 0.61
C ALA A 182 6.84 -2.47 1.66
N THR A 183 8.01 -1.87 1.46
CA THR A 183 9.08 -1.77 2.45
C THR A 183 9.84 -0.49 2.16
N VAL A 184 10.36 0.13 3.22
CA VAL A 184 11.34 1.21 3.07
C VAL A 184 12.70 0.55 3.13
N ALA A 185 13.06 -0.24 2.11
CA ALA A 185 14.49 -0.50 1.94
C ALA A 185 15.13 0.87 1.69
N HIS A 186 16.12 1.26 2.50
CA HIS A 186 16.98 2.41 2.29
C HIS A 186 17.50 2.38 0.84
N HIS A 187 16.76 2.95 -0.10
CA HIS A 187 17.24 3.22 -1.45
C HIS A 187 18.13 4.45 -1.33
N GLN A 188 19.36 4.23 -0.85
CA GLN A 188 20.47 5.06 -1.32
C GLN A 188 20.58 4.77 -2.82
N LEU A 189 20.11 5.74 -3.61
CA LEU A 189 20.52 5.91 -4.99
C LEU A 189 22.04 6.19 -5.05
#